data_AF-A0A4P7JP67-F1
#
_entry.id   AF-A0A4P7JP67-F1
#
_cell.length_a   1.000
_cell.length_b   1.000
_cell.length_c   1.000
_cell.angle_alpha   90.00
_cell.angle_beta   90.00
_cell.angle_gamma   90.00
#
_symmetry.space_group_name_H-M   'P 1'
#
loop_
_entity.id
_entity.type
_entity.pdbx_description
1 polymer ?
#
loop_
_entity_poly.entity_id
_entity_poly.type
_entity_poly.pdbx_seq_one_letter_code
_entity_poly.pdbx_strand_id
1 'polypeptide(L)'
;MDTKGEGAGHVYIISEAIAKRLMMAAMKSEFNPKDIKELSKPNIGYSSTVQWGVDEDTIELTALPAEGKDSSGETVRGYVFSAKHAGTAPAAGSPTIDRLLAHIVKDAETLASTAKFSKLIE
;
A
#
# COMPACT_ATOMS: atom_id res chain seq x y z
N MET A 1 -3.76 0.87 20.08
CA MET A 1 -4.00 0.10 18.83
C MET A 1 -3.62 1.05 17.72
N ASP A 2 -2.33 1.10 17.44
CA ASP A 2 -1.72 2.12 16.60
C ASP A 2 -1.75 1.57 15.18
N THR A 3 -2.88 1.76 14.50
CA THR A 3 -3.09 1.38 13.10
C THR A 3 -2.24 2.30 12.22
N LYS A 4 -1.00 1.86 11.97
CA LYS A 4 -0.12 2.37 10.93
C LYS A 4 -0.83 2.32 9.57
N GLY A 5 -1.02 3.50 8.97
CA GLY A 5 -1.12 3.69 7.51
C GLY A 5 -2.22 2.92 6.78
N GLU A 6 -3.48 3.06 7.17
CA GLU A 6 -4.60 2.77 6.28
C GLU A 6 -4.61 3.85 5.18
N GLY A 7 -4.20 3.47 3.96
CA GLY A 7 -4.15 4.36 2.81
C GLY A 7 -5.54 4.75 2.34
N ALA A 8 -6.04 5.85 2.93
CA ALA A 8 -7.33 6.50 2.68
C ALA A 8 -8.55 5.57 2.92
N GLY A 9 -9.60 6.07 3.58
CA GLY A 9 -10.82 5.30 3.89
C GLY A 9 -11.70 4.93 2.67
N HIS A 10 -11.08 4.69 1.51
CA HIS A 10 -11.71 4.34 0.26
C HIS A 10 -11.19 2.98 -0.26
N VAL A 11 -12.08 2.25 -0.91
CA VAL A 11 -11.75 1.06 -1.69
C VAL A 11 -11.54 1.50 -3.13
N TYR A 12 -10.38 1.20 -3.68
CA TYR A 12 -10.08 1.45 -5.09
C TYR A 12 -10.57 0.28 -5.92
N ILE A 13 -11.51 0.55 -6.83
CA ILE A 13 -12.13 -0.46 -7.70
C ILE A 13 -11.19 -0.75 -8.87
N ILE A 14 -10.15 -1.55 -8.60
CA ILE A 14 -9.10 -1.92 -9.55
C ILE A 14 -8.84 -3.43 -9.53
N SER A 15 -8.24 -3.94 -10.60
CA SER A 15 -7.75 -5.32 -10.63
C SER A 15 -6.46 -5.48 -9.83
N GLU A 16 -6.16 -6.71 -9.40
CA GLU A 16 -4.89 -7.03 -8.74
C GLU A 16 -3.67 -6.58 -9.55
N ALA A 17 -3.73 -6.76 -10.88
CA ALA A 17 -2.63 -6.38 -11.77
C ALA A 17 -2.39 -4.87 -11.78
N ILE A 18 -3.45 -4.06 -11.68
CA ILE A 18 -3.34 -2.60 -11.56
C ILE A 18 -2.81 -2.25 -10.17
N ALA A 19 -3.34 -2.84 -9.10
CA ALA A 19 -2.85 -2.62 -7.74
C ALA A 19 -1.34 -2.90 -7.62
N LYS A 20 -0.87 -4.04 -8.17
CA LYS A 20 0.55 -4.39 -8.23
C LYS A 20 1.38 -3.36 -9.00
N ARG A 21 0.89 -2.86 -10.15
CA ARG A 21 1.58 -1.83 -10.93
C ARG A 21 1.72 -0.52 -10.17
N LEU A 22 0.65 -0.08 -9.51
CA LEU A 22 0.65 1.14 -8.69
C LEU A 22 1.63 1.03 -7.53
N MET A 23 1.58 -0.08 -6.78
CA MET A 23 2.51 -0.32 -5.68
C MET A 23 3.96 -0.37 -6.15
N MET A 24 4.25 -1.05 -7.26
CA MET A 24 5.59 -1.11 -7.84
C MET A 24 6.08 0.28 -8.26
N ALA A 25 5.22 1.12 -8.84
CA ALA A 25 5.57 2.49 -9.22
C ALA A 25 5.95 3.33 -7.98
N ALA A 26 5.15 3.25 -6.92
CA ALA A 26 5.44 3.94 -5.67
C ALA A 26 6.73 3.43 -5.00
N MET A 27 6.94 2.11 -4.93
CA MET A 27 8.18 1.54 -4.38
C MET A 27 9.41 2.03 -5.14
N LYS A 28 9.34 2.11 -6.47
CA LYS A 28 10.46 2.62 -7.31
C LYS A 28 10.74 4.11 -7.13
N SER A 29 9.82 4.87 -6.55
CA SER A 29 10.07 6.29 -6.24
C SER A 29 10.93 6.48 -4.99
N GLU A 30 10.92 5.50 -4.08
CA GLU A 30 11.66 5.58 -2.81
C GLU A 30 12.86 4.60 -2.76
N PHE A 31 12.80 3.49 -3.49
CA PHE A 31 13.81 2.42 -3.44
C PHE A 31 14.38 2.10 -4.83
N ASN A 32 15.60 1.58 -4.83
CA ASN A 32 16.20 1.05 -6.05
C ASN A 32 15.44 -0.21 -6.49
N PRO A 33 15.08 -0.36 -7.78
CA PRO A 33 14.38 -1.53 -8.29
C PRO A 33 15.01 -2.88 -7.93
N LYS A 34 16.32 -2.94 -7.70
CA LYS A 34 17.03 -4.18 -7.33
C LYS A 34 16.77 -4.63 -5.90
N ASP A 35 16.37 -3.71 -5.03
CA ASP A 35 16.16 -3.94 -3.59
C ASP A 35 14.67 -4.17 -3.27
N ILE A 36 13.79 -4.08 -4.28
CA ILE A 36 12.37 -4.33 -4.16
C ILE A 36 12.10 -5.82 -4.39
N LYS A 37 11.46 -6.46 -3.40
CA LYS A 37 11.09 -7.87 -3.43
C LYS A 37 9.57 -7.99 -3.42
N GLU A 38 9.02 -8.93 -4.19
CA GLU A 38 7.59 -9.27 -4.09
C GLU A 38 7.34 -10.05 -2.80
N LEU A 39 6.24 -9.74 -2.11
CA LEU A 39 5.84 -10.48 -0.92
C LEU A 39 5.32 -11.87 -1.29
N SER A 40 5.60 -12.84 -0.43
CA SER A 40 5.07 -14.19 -0.59
C SER A 40 3.55 -14.22 -0.43
N LYS A 41 2.89 -15.05 -1.25
CA LYS A 41 1.45 -15.35 -1.11
C LYS A 41 1.13 -15.81 0.33
N PRO A 42 -0.03 -15.45 0.89
CA PRO A 42 -1.19 -14.81 0.23
C PRO A 42 -1.11 -13.29 0.08
N ASN A 43 -0.04 -12.65 0.55
CA ASN A 43 0.05 -11.19 0.53
C ASN A 43 0.26 -10.66 -0.90
N ILE A 44 -0.46 -9.60 -1.24
CA ILE A 44 -0.30 -8.87 -2.50
C ILE A 44 0.50 -7.60 -2.18
N GLY A 45 1.75 -7.54 -2.59
CA GLY A 45 2.57 -6.38 -2.25
C GLY A 45 4.06 -6.56 -2.48
N TYR A 46 4.83 -5.59 -2.02
CA TYR A 46 6.27 -5.52 -2.15
C TYR A 46 6.92 -5.13 -0.83
N SER A 47 8.16 -5.55 -0.65
CA SER A 47 9.02 -5.11 0.45
C SER A 47 10.34 -4.57 -0.07
N SER A 48 10.94 -3.67 0.70
CA SER A 48 12.33 -3.27 0.48
C SER A 48 12.98 -2.98 1.83
N THR A 49 14.27 -3.23 1.91
CA THR A 49 15.05 -3.04 3.13
C THR A 49 16.04 -1.92 2.89
N VAL A 50 16.05 -0.94 3.79
CA VAL A 50 17.00 0.17 3.77
C VAL A 50 17.96 0.01 4.93
N GLN A 51 19.25 0.10 4.64
CA GLN A 51 20.31 0.06 5.64
C GLN A 51 20.90 1.46 5.83
N TRP A 52 20.90 1.93 7.06
CA TRP A 52 21.49 3.21 7.48
C TRP A 52 22.61 2.94 8.48
N GLY A 53 23.82 2.71 7.96
CA GLY A 53 24.95 2.31 8.79
C GLY A 53 24.73 0.94 9.42
N VAL A 54 24.52 0.89 10.73
CA VAL A 54 24.23 -0.35 11.49
C VAL A 54 22.73 -0.61 11.64
N ASP A 55 21.89 0.38 11.35
CA ASP A 55 20.44 0.25 11.45
C ASP A 55 19.86 -0.29 10.15
N GLU A 56 18.83 -1.12 10.30
CA GLU A 56 18.06 -1.70 9.21
C GLU A 56 16.58 -1.41 9.42
N ASP A 57 15.89 -1.00 8.37
CA ASP A 57 14.44 -0.85 8.35
C ASP A 57 13.86 -1.49 7.09
N THR A 58 12.91 -2.39 7.30
CA THR A 58 12.18 -3.04 6.22
C THR A 58 10.82 -2.37 6.07
N ILE A 59 10.56 -1.87 4.87
CA ILE A 59 9.29 -1.28 4.48
C ILE A 59 8.51 -2.32 3.69
N GLU A 60 7.25 -2.54 4.06
CA GLU A 60 6.31 -3.38 3.31
C GLU A 60 5.13 -2.53 2.87
N LEU A 61 4.77 -2.67 1.60
CA LEU A 61 3.59 -2.07 0.99
C LEU A 61 2.69 -3.17 0.47
N THR A 62 1.45 -3.20 0.94
CA THR A 62 0.47 -4.24 0.62
C THR A 62 -0.82 -3.65 0.06
N ALA A 63 -1.48 -4.45 -0.78
CA ALA A 63 -2.86 -4.26 -1.20
C ALA A 63 -3.71 -5.31 -0.48
N LEU A 64 -4.68 -4.84 0.29
CA LEU A 64 -5.63 -5.68 1.01
C LEU A 64 -6.94 -5.72 0.23
N PRO A 65 -7.44 -6.90 -0.18
CA PRO A 65 -8.73 -7.00 -0.85
C PRO A 65 -9.84 -6.55 0.10
N ALA A 66 -10.77 -5.74 -0.43
CA ALA A 66 -11.79 -5.09 0.37
C ALA A 66 -13.12 -4.95 -0.39
N GLU A 67 -14.20 -4.87 0.37
CA GLU A 67 -15.52 -4.49 -0.10
C GLU A 67 -15.82 -3.05 0.31
N GLY A 68 -16.40 -2.30 -0.63
CA GLY A 68 -16.88 -0.93 -0.43
C GLY A 68 -18.29 -0.75 -0.94
N LYS A 69 -18.90 0.39 -0.61
CA LYS A 69 -20.18 0.83 -1.17
C LYS A 69 -19.96 2.00 -2.13
N ASP A 70 -20.47 1.87 -3.34
CA ASP A 70 -20.44 2.95 -4.33
C ASP A 70 -21.54 4.00 -4.06
N SER A 71 -21.67 4.99 -4.95
CA SER A 71 -22.69 6.05 -4.83
C SER A 71 -24.13 5.55 -4.95
N SER A 72 -24.34 4.38 -5.56
CA SER A 72 -25.65 3.73 -5.70
C SER A 72 -25.99 2.87 -4.47
N GLY A 73 -25.03 2.70 -3.55
CA GLY A 73 -25.15 1.85 -2.38
C GLY A 73 -24.89 0.36 -2.67
N GLU A 74 -24.41 0.04 -3.88
CA GLU A 74 -24.07 -1.32 -4.28
C GLU A 74 -22.71 -1.73 -3.69
N THR A 75 -22.61 -3.01 -3.30
CA THR A 75 -21.34 -3.56 -2.81
C THR A 75 -20.42 -3.85 -3.98
N VAL A 76 -19.26 -3.20 -3.97
CA VAL A 76 -18.20 -3.38 -4.97
C VAL A 76 -16.93 -3.91 -4.31
N ARG A 77 -16.13 -4.62 -5.08
CA ARG A 77 -14.85 -5.18 -4.64
C ARG A 77 -13.68 -4.39 -5.22
N GLY A 78 -12.62 -4.30 -4.44
CA GLY A 78 -11.41 -3.62 -4.84
C GLY A 78 -10.30 -3.84 -3.82
N TYR A 79 -9.42 -2.86 -3.70
CA TYR A 79 -8.26 -2.92 -2.81
C TYR A 79 -8.13 -1.66 -1.97
N VAL A 80 -7.64 -1.85 -0.74
CA VAL A 80 -7.11 -0.79 0.13
C VAL A 80 -5.61 -0.96 0.20
N PHE A 81 -4.86 0.13 0.21
CA PHE A 81 -3.40 0.07 0.33
C PHE A 81 -2.99 0.29 1.78
N SER A 82 -2.00 -0.48 2.23
CA SER A 82 -1.41 -0.32 3.56
C SER A 82 0.11 -0.39 3.45
N ALA A 83 0.79 0.42 4.26
CA ALA A 83 2.23 0.39 4.36
C ALA A 83 2.64 0.29 5.82
N LYS A 84 3.64 -0.53 6.09
CA LYS A 84 4.22 -0.71 7.43
C LYS A 84 5.73 -0.77 7.34
N HIS A 85 6.38 -0.46 8.45
CA HIS A 85 7.81 -0.60 8.61
C HIS A 85 8.13 -1.43 9.85
N ALA A 86 9.21 -2.19 9.75
CA ALA A 86 9.75 -3.02 10.81
C ALA A 86 11.29 -2.87 10.81
N GLY A 87 11.82 -2.38 11.92
CA GLY A 87 13.25 -2.09 12.05
C GLY A 87 13.59 -1.28 13.28
N THR A 88 14.88 -1.01 13.46
CA THR A 88 15.42 -0.26 14.61
C THR A 88 15.52 1.25 14.35
N ALA A 89 15.20 1.71 13.14
CA ALA A 89 15.21 3.12 12.75
C ALA A 89 13.78 3.73 12.67
N PRO A 90 13.09 3.98 13.81
CA PRO A 90 11.72 4.50 13.82
C PRO A 90 11.58 5.90 13.22
N ALA A 91 12.65 6.72 13.21
CA ALA A 91 12.62 8.08 12.69
C ALA A 91 12.66 8.17 11.14
N ALA A 92 13.12 7.12 10.46
CA ALA A 92 13.25 7.10 8.99
C ALA A 92 12.10 6.38 8.28
N GLY A 93 11.49 5.39 8.94
CA GLY A 93 10.42 4.56 8.36
C GLY A 93 9.10 5.30 8.16
N SER A 94 8.66 6.11 9.14
CA SER A 94 7.39 6.85 9.07
C SER A 94 7.27 7.79 7.85
N PRO A 95 8.22 8.71 7.58
CA PRO A 95 8.08 9.63 6.43
C PRO A 95 8.13 8.89 5.09
N THR A 96 8.78 7.72 5.02
CA THR A 96 8.82 6.89 3.81
C THR A 96 7.48 6.22 3.54
N ILE A 97 6.82 5.67 4.57
CA ILE A 97 5.45 5.12 4.47
C ILE A 97 4.47 6.19 4.02
N ASP A 98 4.51 7.38 4.62
CA ASP A 98 3.61 8.49 4.25
C ASP A 98 3.77 8.88 2.78
N ARG A 99 5.02 8.97 2.28
CA ARG A 99 5.30 9.25 0.86
C ARG A 99 4.80 8.14 -0.07
N LEU A 100 5.02 6.87 0.30
CA LEU A 100 4.53 5.73 -0.48
C LEU A 100 3.00 5.75 -0.59
N LEU A 101 2.30 5.91 0.54
CA LEU A 101 0.84 5.94 0.55
C LEU A 101 0.31 7.14 -0.24
N ALA A 102 0.89 8.33 -0.06
CA ALA A 102 0.48 9.52 -0.81
C ALA A 102 0.65 9.35 -2.33
N HIS A 103 1.77 8.73 -2.77
CA HIS A 103 2.02 8.47 -4.19
C HIS A 103 0.98 7.49 -4.76
N ILE A 104 0.73 6.38 -4.08
CA ILE A 104 -0.22 5.36 -4.54
C ILE A 104 -1.64 5.90 -4.59
N VAL A 105 -2.05 6.63 -3.54
CA VAL A 105 -3.37 7.26 -3.48
C VAL A 105 -3.56 8.21 -4.65
N LYS A 106 -2.58 9.08 -4.93
CA LYS A 106 -2.63 10.01 -6.05
C LYS A 106 -2.77 9.31 -7.41
N ASP A 107 -1.98 8.25 -7.63
CA ASP A 107 -2.07 7.50 -8.89
C ASP A 107 -3.39 6.72 -8.99
N ALA A 108 -3.86 6.14 -7.89
CA ALA A 108 -5.10 5.40 -7.83
C ALA A 108 -6.32 6.31 -8.05
N GLU A 109 -6.36 7.50 -7.45
CA GLU A 109 -7.42 8.50 -7.66
C GLU A 109 -7.48 8.99 -9.11
N THR A 110 -6.35 8.99 -9.81
CA THR A 110 -6.29 9.38 -11.23
C THR A 110 -6.82 8.27 -12.15
N LEU A 111 -6.67 7.00 -11.75
CA LEU A 111 -6.89 5.84 -12.62
C LEU A 111 -8.13 5.01 -12.27
N ALA A 112 -8.68 5.18 -11.07
CA ALA A 112 -9.69 4.30 -10.51
C ALA A 112 -10.92 5.05 -9.99
N SER A 113 -12.06 4.37 -10.06
CA SER A 113 -13.22 4.74 -9.27
C SER A 113 -13.00 4.33 -7.81
N THR A 114 -13.50 5.15 -6.89
CA THR A 114 -13.44 4.89 -5.44
C THR A 114 -14.81 4.52 -4.89
N ALA A 115 -14.84 3.62 -3.93
CA ALA A 115 -16.01 3.32 -3.11
C ALA A 115 -15.73 3.60 -1.63
N LYS A 116 -16.77 3.87 -0.85
CA LYS A 116 -16.64 4.03 0.60
C LYS A 116 -16.28 2.68 1.21
N PHE A 117 -15.20 2.62 1.98
CA PHE A 117 -14.79 1.37 2.63
C PHE A 117 -15.91 0.77 3.50
N SER A 118 -16.09 -0.55 3.40
CA SER A 118 -17.04 -1.30 4.21
C SER A 118 -16.36 -2.36 5.08
N LYS A 119 -15.54 -3.24 4.48
CA LYS A 119 -14.77 -4.27 5.22
C LYS A 119 -13.64 -4.84 4.38
N LEU A 120 -12.65 -5.45 5.04
CA LEU A 120 -11.66 -6.29 4.38
C LEU A 120 -12.25 -7.65 4.01
N ILE A 121 -11.68 -8.27 2.97
CA ILE A 121 -11.97 -9.64 2.56
C ILE A 121 -10.85 -10.52 3.11
N GLU A 122 -11.19 -11.52 3.92
CA GLU A 122 -10.27 -12.54 4.43
C GLU A 122 -9.95 -13.63 3.40
#